data_AF-A0A6L8GC02-F1
#
_entry.id   AF-A0A6L8GC02-F1
#
_cell.length_a   1.000
_cell.length_b   1.000
_cell.length_c   1.000
_cell.angle_alpha   90.00
_cell.angle_beta   90.00
_cell.angle_gamma   90.00
#
_symmetry.space_group_name_H-M   'P 1'
#
loop_
_entity.id
_entity.type
_entity.pdbx_description
1 polymer ?
#
loop_
_entity_poly.entity_id
_entity_poly.type
_entity_poly.pdbx_seq_one_letter_code
_entity_poly.pdbx_strand_id
1 'polypeptide(L)'
;LVAHSDGRIDTSEREHLAGEIDANRSVSEAERSRLHANLTWMAAVPPDMGMLRSRLKTATESARSALGQLAVAAASADGMIDPDEVRMIEKLYTTMGLERERVYADLHALTAAAEPITVRRADLAPGEFTIPSPPDEVRGGTVTLDAARVSAVMADTVRVSQVLGDIFADGETDDEEILDDTEPDSDKRFGGLDAPHRAVAAVLITRHQWTEEEVAGLADEHQLMVDGALETINEWAFENLGDALIEQYDGYEVNGALAQELMH
;
A
#
# COMPACT_ATOMS: atom_id res chain seq x y z
N LEU A 1 5.40 -18.18 14.37
CA LEU A 1 5.74 -17.77 12.97
C LEU A 1 6.07 -16.29 12.94
N VAL A 2 5.16 -15.44 13.41
CA VAL A 2 5.43 -14.01 13.60
C VAL A 2 6.38 -13.78 14.78
N ALA A 3 6.10 -14.38 15.95
CA ALA A 3 7.01 -14.46 17.10
C ALA A 3 8.29 -15.32 16.87
N HIS A 4 8.73 -15.51 15.63
CA HIS A 4 10.00 -16.16 15.28
C HIS A 4 10.80 -15.30 14.28
N SER A 5 10.42 -14.04 14.10
CA SER A 5 11.02 -13.10 13.14
C SER A 5 12.52 -12.87 13.41
N ASP A 6 12.94 -12.92 14.67
CA ASP A 6 14.34 -12.79 15.13
C ASP A 6 15.05 -14.15 15.36
N GLY A 7 14.34 -15.27 15.15
CA GLY A 7 14.82 -16.62 15.45
C GLY A 7 14.83 -17.00 16.94
N ARG A 8 14.23 -16.20 17.83
CA ARG A 8 14.13 -16.44 19.28
C ARG A 8 12.78 -15.97 19.83
N ILE A 9 11.93 -16.90 20.25
CA ILE A 9 10.77 -16.54 21.08
C ILE A 9 11.27 -16.07 22.44
N ASP A 10 11.08 -14.79 22.79
CA ASP A 10 11.41 -14.27 24.11
C ASP A 10 10.46 -14.85 25.17
N THR A 11 10.88 -14.81 26.44
CA THR A 11 10.07 -15.23 27.58
C THR A 11 8.74 -14.49 27.68
N SER A 12 8.72 -13.19 27.36
CA SER A 12 7.50 -12.37 27.39
C SER A 12 6.46 -12.82 26.34
N GLU A 13 6.91 -13.13 25.12
CA GLU A 13 6.05 -13.62 24.04
C GLU A 13 5.48 -15.00 24.35
N ARG A 14 6.27 -15.88 25.00
CA ARG A 14 5.78 -17.19 25.45
C ARG A 14 4.67 -17.06 26.49
N GLU A 15 4.82 -16.15 27.44
CA GLU A 15 3.80 -15.87 28.45
C GLU A 15 2.54 -15.29 27.83
N HIS A 16 2.69 -14.42 26.83
CA HIS A 16 1.55 -13.86 26.10
C HIS A 16 0.75 -14.94 25.34
N LEU A 17 1.44 -15.77 24.55
CA LEU A 17 0.82 -16.87 23.81
C LEU A 17 0.18 -17.91 24.73
N ALA A 18 0.81 -18.18 25.88
CA ALA A 18 0.24 -19.03 26.92
C ALA A 18 -1.07 -18.42 27.49
N GLY A 19 -1.08 -17.11 27.71
CA GLY A 19 -2.27 -16.36 28.13
C GLY A 19 -3.42 -16.42 27.13
N GLU A 20 -3.14 -16.33 25.82
CA GLU A 20 -4.17 -16.47 24.77
C GLU A 20 -4.76 -17.90 24.72
N ILE A 21 -3.93 -18.93 24.89
CA ILE A 21 -4.39 -20.32 24.98
C ILE A 21 -5.34 -20.49 26.17
N ASP A 22 -5.03 -19.88 27.31
CA ASP A 22 -5.85 -19.97 28.52
C ASP A 22 -7.12 -19.12 28.46
N ALA A 23 -7.07 -17.98 27.77
CA ALA A 23 -8.24 -17.12 27.52
C ALA A 23 -9.24 -17.78 26.55
N ASN A 24 -8.79 -18.72 25.71
CA ASN A 24 -9.63 -19.38 24.73
C ASN A 24 -10.55 -20.45 25.36
N ARG A 25 -11.77 -20.02 25.69
CA ARG A 25 -12.82 -20.88 26.28
C ARG A 25 -13.41 -21.90 25.32
N SER A 26 -13.14 -21.80 24.01
CA SER A 26 -13.64 -22.77 23.02
C SER A 26 -12.85 -24.08 23.00
N VAL A 27 -11.68 -24.10 23.64
CA VAL A 27 -10.75 -25.23 23.67
C VAL A 27 -10.91 -26.00 24.99
N SER A 28 -10.95 -27.34 24.93
CA SER A 28 -11.05 -28.20 26.11
C SER A 28 -9.76 -28.16 26.95
N GLU A 29 -9.82 -28.56 28.21
CA GLU A 29 -8.65 -28.60 29.11
C GLU A 29 -7.53 -29.53 28.61
N ALA A 30 -7.91 -30.64 27.99
CA ALA A 30 -6.98 -31.57 27.37
C ALA A 30 -6.30 -30.97 26.12
N GLU A 31 -7.02 -30.18 25.34
CA GLU A 31 -6.47 -29.50 24.16
C GLU A 31 -5.59 -28.30 24.57
N ARG A 32 -5.95 -27.54 25.60
CA ARG A 32 -5.08 -26.51 26.19
C ARG A 32 -3.77 -27.10 26.68
N SER A 33 -3.82 -28.23 27.38
CA SER A 33 -2.60 -28.94 27.82
C SER A 33 -1.71 -29.38 26.66
N ARG A 34 -2.31 -29.83 25.55
CA ARG A 34 -1.58 -30.19 24.32
C ARG A 34 -0.98 -28.96 23.63
N LEU A 35 -1.70 -27.84 23.60
CA LEU A 35 -1.22 -26.57 23.02
C LEU A 35 -0.03 -26.03 23.83
N HIS A 36 -0.11 -26.03 25.17
CA HIS A 36 1.02 -25.64 26.03
C HIS A 36 2.25 -26.52 25.83
N ALA A 37 2.04 -27.85 25.76
CA ALA A 37 3.13 -28.79 25.46
C ALA A 37 3.71 -28.56 24.05
N ASN A 38 2.86 -28.25 23.06
CA ASN A 38 3.28 -27.96 21.70
C ASN A 38 4.05 -26.64 21.59
N LEU A 39 3.61 -25.60 22.29
CA LEU A 39 4.31 -24.31 22.40
C LEU A 39 5.72 -24.51 22.99
N THR A 40 5.81 -25.27 24.08
CA THR A 40 7.10 -25.63 24.72
C THR A 40 8.01 -26.40 23.76
N TRP A 41 7.44 -27.33 22.99
CA TRP A 41 8.20 -28.12 22.02
C TRP A 41 8.67 -27.28 20.82
N MET A 42 7.81 -26.43 20.26
CA MET A 42 8.16 -25.54 19.14
C MET A 42 9.21 -24.50 19.52
N ALA A 43 9.19 -24.04 20.77
CA ALA A 43 10.23 -23.18 21.33
C ALA A 43 11.62 -23.85 21.41
N ALA A 44 11.66 -25.18 21.57
CA ALA A 44 12.90 -25.95 21.66
C ALA A 44 13.36 -26.51 20.30
N VAL A 45 12.41 -26.77 19.40
CA VAL A 45 12.64 -27.31 18.05
C VAL A 45 11.93 -26.43 17.04
N PRO A 46 12.64 -25.48 16.40
CA PRO A 46 12.07 -24.61 15.38
C PRO A 46 11.40 -25.47 14.29
N PRO A 47 10.12 -25.23 13.97
CA PRO A 47 9.43 -26.03 12.97
C PRO A 47 9.98 -25.78 11.57
N ASP A 48 9.89 -26.79 10.70
CA ASP A 48 10.18 -26.60 9.28
C ASP A 48 9.16 -25.66 8.65
N MET A 49 9.63 -24.45 8.34
CA MET A 49 8.87 -23.38 7.70
C MET A 49 8.33 -23.81 6.33
N GLY A 50 8.96 -24.77 5.64
CA GLY A 50 8.44 -25.34 4.39
C GLY A 50 7.15 -26.14 4.59
N MET A 51 7.11 -26.99 5.61
CA MET A 51 5.93 -27.80 5.94
C MET A 51 4.76 -26.93 6.42
N LEU A 52 5.03 -25.93 7.27
CA LEU A 52 4.02 -24.98 7.72
C LEU A 52 3.43 -24.18 6.55
N ARG A 53 4.27 -23.68 5.64
CA ARG A 53 3.82 -22.98 4.43
C ARG A 53 2.92 -23.85 3.54
N SER A 54 3.26 -25.13 3.38
CA SER A 54 2.41 -26.08 2.64
C SER A 54 1.04 -26.27 3.29
N ARG A 55 0.99 -26.41 4.63
CA ARG A 55 -0.27 -26.54 5.36
C ARG A 55 -1.12 -25.27 5.33
N LEU A 56 -0.48 -24.11 5.45
CA LEU A 56 -1.13 -22.81 5.31
C LEU A 56 -1.76 -22.63 3.92
N LYS A 57 -1.07 -23.10 2.86
CA LYS A 57 -1.60 -23.11 1.50
C LYS A 57 -2.81 -24.04 1.34
N THR A 58 -2.90 -25.14 2.09
CA THR A 58 -4.08 -26.03 2.06
C THR A 58 -5.26 -25.57 2.92
N ALA A 59 -5.11 -24.52 3.71
CA ALA A 59 -6.19 -23.99 4.56
C ALA A 59 -7.29 -23.30 3.73
N THR A 60 -8.53 -23.30 4.24
CA THR A 60 -9.66 -22.59 3.62
C THR A 60 -9.48 -21.08 3.74
N GLU A 61 -10.15 -20.31 2.87
CA GLU A 61 -10.07 -18.85 2.85
C GLU A 61 -10.44 -18.19 4.20
N SER A 62 -11.46 -18.74 4.87
CA SER A 62 -11.85 -18.30 6.22
C SER A 62 -10.75 -18.56 7.26
N ALA A 63 -10.07 -19.71 7.16
CA ALA A 63 -8.99 -20.07 8.07
C ALA A 63 -7.74 -19.23 7.81
N ARG A 64 -7.42 -18.94 6.55
CA ARG A 64 -6.30 -18.05 6.17
C ARG A 64 -6.52 -16.64 6.72
N SER A 65 -7.73 -16.11 6.58
CA SER A 65 -8.09 -14.80 7.14
C SER A 65 -7.98 -14.76 8.67
N ALA A 66 -8.50 -15.78 9.36
CA ALA A 66 -8.39 -15.88 10.82
C ALA A 66 -6.94 -16.00 11.30
N LEU A 67 -6.11 -16.76 10.57
CA LEU A 67 -4.68 -16.90 10.86
C LEU A 67 -3.90 -15.59 10.60
N GLY A 68 -4.29 -14.82 9.57
CA GLY A 68 -3.75 -13.49 9.31
C GLY A 68 -4.06 -12.51 10.44
N GLN A 69 -5.32 -12.45 10.88
CA GLN A 69 -5.73 -11.62 12.02
C GLN A 69 -4.99 -11.99 13.31
N LEU A 70 -4.80 -13.28 13.58
CA LEU A 70 -4.05 -13.74 14.74
C LEU A 70 -2.55 -13.43 14.62
N ALA A 71 -1.99 -13.50 13.41
CA ALA A 71 -0.61 -13.09 13.13
C ALA A 71 -0.39 -11.59 13.37
N VAL A 72 -1.34 -10.75 12.95
CA VAL A 72 -1.34 -9.30 13.19
C VAL A 72 -1.51 -8.99 14.68
N ALA A 73 -2.46 -9.65 15.35
CA ALA A 73 -2.67 -9.50 16.79
C ALA A 73 -1.42 -9.84 17.60
N ALA A 74 -0.75 -10.95 17.25
CA ALA A 74 0.48 -11.37 17.90
C ALA A 74 1.63 -10.37 17.72
N ALA A 75 1.79 -9.76 16.54
CA ALA A 75 2.80 -8.70 16.35
C ALA A 75 2.45 -7.41 17.09
N SER A 76 1.17 -7.10 17.25
CA SER A 76 0.74 -5.88 17.96
C SER A 76 0.75 -6.00 19.49
N ALA A 77 1.09 -7.18 20.04
CA ALA A 77 0.93 -7.52 21.45
C ALA A 77 1.82 -6.70 22.40
N ASP A 78 2.98 -6.25 21.92
CA ASP A 78 3.93 -5.43 22.68
C ASP A 78 3.69 -3.91 22.52
N GLY A 79 2.72 -3.53 21.67
CA GLY A 79 2.36 -2.14 21.39
C GLY A 79 3.32 -1.41 20.44
N MET A 80 4.34 -2.08 19.89
CA MET A 80 5.29 -1.49 18.94
C MET A 80 5.57 -2.46 17.80
N ILE A 81 4.88 -2.27 16.68
CA ILE A 81 5.08 -3.10 15.48
C ILE A 81 6.38 -2.68 14.77
N ASP A 82 7.37 -3.59 14.70
CA ASP A 82 8.63 -3.34 14.01
C ASP A 82 8.51 -3.58 12.48
N PRO A 83 9.21 -2.82 11.62
CA PRO A 83 9.25 -3.07 10.18
C PRO A 83 9.59 -4.52 9.78
N ASP A 84 10.42 -5.24 10.55
CA ASP A 84 10.75 -6.64 10.27
C ASP A 84 9.57 -7.59 10.50
N GLU A 85 8.70 -7.28 11.46
CA GLU A 85 7.48 -8.05 11.73
C GLU A 85 6.44 -7.84 10.64
N VAL A 86 6.28 -6.59 10.17
CA VAL A 86 5.39 -6.26 9.04
C VAL A 86 5.81 -7.03 7.79
N ARG A 87 7.11 -7.02 7.46
CA ARG A 87 7.65 -7.80 6.32
C ARG A 87 7.39 -9.30 6.46
N MET A 88 7.40 -9.83 7.68
CA MET A 88 7.11 -11.24 7.93
C MET A 88 5.61 -11.56 7.77
N ILE A 89 4.73 -10.67 8.24
CA ILE A 89 3.28 -10.80 8.03
C ILE A 89 2.95 -10.70 6.54
N GLU A 90 3.56 -9.78 5.79
CA GLU A 90 3.40 -9.68 4.33
C GLU A 90 3.86 -10.96 3.61
N LYS A 91 4.99 -11.55 4.01
CA LYS A 91 5.45 -12.86 3.50
C LYS A 91 4.48 -13.99 3.85
N LEU A 92 3.86 -13.94 5.02
CA LEU A 92 2.89 -14.93 5.48
C LEU A 92 1.56 -14.81 4.72
N TYR A 93 1.08 -13.59 4.46
CA TYR A 93 -0.10 -13.30 3.63
C TYR A 93 0.10 -13.78 2.19
N THR A 94 1.23 -13.41 1.57
CA THR A 94 1.56 -13.88 0.21
C THR A 94 1.66 -15.39 0.13
N THR A 95 2.21 -16.06 1.15
CA THR A 95 2.27 -17.53 1.18
C THR A 95 0.88 -18.19 1.32
N MET A 96 -0.04 -17.53 2.01
CA MET A 96 -1.44 -17.97 2.09
C MET A 96 -2.27 -17.60 0.85
N GLY A 97 -1.73 -16.79 -0.07
CA GLY A 97 -2.45 -16.29 -1.24
C GLY A 97 -3.40 -15.13 -0.91
N LEU A 98 -3.14 -14.40 0.17
CA LEU A 98 -3.85 -13.18 0.56
C LEU A 98 -3.12 -11.94 0.03
N GLU A 99 -3.88 -10.88 -0.26
CA GLU A 99 -3.36 -9.59 -0.71
C GLU A 99 -2.52 -8.89 0.37
N ARG A 100 -1.39 -8.28 -0.02
CA ARG A 100 -0.50 -7.55 0.92
C ARG A 100 -1.19 -6.34 1.56
N GLU A 101 -2.04 -5.65 0.82
CA GLU A 101 -2.78 -4.46 1.27
C GLU A 101 -3.69 -4.77 2.47
N ARG A 102 -4.17 -6.01 2.59
CA ARG A 102 -5.00 -6.44 3.73
C ARG A 102 -4.23 -6.43 5.05
N VAL A 103 -2.91 -6.56 5.03
CA VAL A 103 -2.07 -6.48 6.25
C VAL A 103 -2.25 -5.12 6.92
N TYR A 104 -2.20 -4.05 6.14
CA TYR A 104 -2.35 -2.68 6.64
C TYR A 104 -3.78 -2.39 7.10
N ALA A 105 -4.79 -2.91 6.37
CA ALA A 105 -6.18 -2.80 6.79
C ALA A 105 -6.45 -3.53 8.11
N ASP A 106 -5.91 -4.73 8.29
CA ASP A 106 -6.04 -5.52 9.52
C ASP A 106 -5.28 -4.87 10.70
N LEU A 107 -4.11 -4.28 10.45
CA LEU A 107 -3.35 -3.52 11.44
C LEU A 107 -4.09 -2.25 11.90
N HIS A 108 -4.69 -1.53 10.95
CA HIS A 108 -5.53 -0.38 11.24
C HIS A 108 -6.83 -0.76 11.95
N ALA A 109 -7.43 -1.90 11.63
CA ALA A 109 -8.61 -2.41 12.32
C ALA A 109 -8.30 -2.74 13.79
N LEU A 110 -7.14 -3.32 14.08
CA LEU A 110 -6.73 -3.62 15.45
C LEU A 110 -6.46 -2.35 16.28
N THR A 111 -5.81 -1.35 15.68
CA THR A 111 -5.55 -0.07 16.33
C THR A 111 -6.82 0.78 16.49
N ALA A 112 -7.76 0.70 15.56
CA ALA A 112 -9.06 1.37 15.67
C ALA A 112 -10.01 0.67 16.66
N ALA A 113 -9.86 -0.64 16.86
CA ALA A 113 -10.60 -1.40 17.88
C ALA A 113 -10.03 -1.21 19.29
N ALA A 114 -8.81 -0.68 19.43
CA ALA A 114 -8.26 -0.28 20.72
C ALA A 114 -9.01 0.97 21.22
N GLU A 115 -9.85 0.80 22.24
CA GLU A 115 -10.54 1.90 22.90
C GLU A 115 -9.52 2.96 23.37
N PRO A 116 -9.89 4.26 23.38
CA PRO A 116 -9.00 5.32 23.83
C PRO A 116 -8.43 5.04 25.22
N ILE A 117 -7.10 4.89 25.30
CA ILE A 117 -6.41 4.64 26.56
C ILE A 117 -6.57 5.88 27.44
N THR A 118 -7.27 5.73 28.58
CA THR A 118 -7.50 6.84 29.52
C THR A 118 -6.19 7.17 30.25
N VAL A 119 -5.50 8.22 29.80
CA VAL A 119 -4.20 8.66 30.37
C VAL A 119 -4.36 9.30 31.75
N ARG A 120 -5.50 9.94 32.04
CA ARG A 120 -5.79 10.50 33.36
C ARG A 120 -7.29 10.47 33.62
N ARG A 121 -7.69 9.88 34.75
CA ARG A 121 -9.07 9.92 35.22
C ARG A 121 -9.41 11.35 35.66
N ALA A 122 -10.58 11.86 35.28
CA ALA A 122 -11.01 13.19 35.68
C ALA A 122 -11.28 13.22 37.21
N ASP A 123 -10.62 14.12 37.93
CA ASP A 123 -10.94 14.45 39.31
C ASP A 123 -12.00 15.55 39.30
N LEU A 124 -13.23 15.20 39.65
CA LEU A 124 -14.36 16.14 39.65
C LEU A 124 -14.23 17.09 40.85
N ALA A 125 -13.81 18.34 40.61
CA ALA A 125 -13.96 19.42 41.57
C ALA A 125 -15.41 19.96 41.55
N PRO A 126 -15.99 20.38 42.70
CA PRO A 126 -17.33 20.95 42.71
C PRO A 126 -17.34 22.30 41.97
N GLY A 127 -18.02 22.35 40.82
CA GLY A 127 -18.23 23.58 40.04
C GLY A 127 -17.77 23.51 38.57
N GLU A 128 -17.20 22.40 38.11
CA GLU A 128 -16.78 22.25 36.71
C GLU A 128 -17.87 21.69 35.80
N PHE A 129 -17.85 22.12 34.54
CA PHE A 129 -18.75 21.65 33.50
C PHE A 129 -18.54 20.17 33.22
N THR A 130 -19.60 19.37 33.38
CA THR A 130 -19.57 17.93 33.10
C THR A 130 -19.48 17.70 31.60
N ILE A 131 -18.47 16.95 31.15
CA ILE A 131 -18.45 16.42 29.79
C ILE A 131 -19.66 15.45 29.69
N PRO A 132 -20.58 15.64 28.74
CA PRO A 132 -21.69 14.71 28.55
C PRO A 132 -21.14 13.30 28.34
N SER A 133 -21.73 12.30 29.00
CA SER A 133 -21.40 10.91 28.72
C SER A 133 -21.52 10.65 27.21
N PRO A 134 -20.61 9.86 26.62
CA PRO A 134 -20.73 9.51 25.21
C PRO A 134 -22.14 8.91 24.99
N PRO A 135 -22.85 9.33 23.91
CA PRO A 135 -24.16 8.76 23.63
C PRO A 135 -24.01 7.24 23.52
N ASP A 136 -24.90 6.48 24.16
CA ASP A 136 -24.99 5.04 23.91
C ASP A 136 -24.97 4.82 22.40
N GLU A 137 -24.02 4.05 21.89
CA GLU A 137 -23.92 3.72 20.48
C GLU A 137 -25.22 3.01 20.06
N VAL A 138 -26.19 3.77 19.57
CA VAL A 138 -27.33 3.23 18.85
C VAL A 138 -26.78 2.76 17.49
N ARG A 139 -26.24 1.54 17.48
CA ARG A 139 -26.00 0.77 16.26
C ARG A 139 -27.36 0.56 15.58
N GLY A 140 -27.74 1.48 14.70
CA GLY A 140 -29.03 1.44 14.00
C GLY A 140 -29.58 2.76 13.47
N GLY A 141 -28.89 3.90 13.64
CA GLY A 141 -29.29 5.15 13.00
C GLY A 141 -28.80 5.22 11.56
N THR A 142 -29.69 5.25 10.58
CA THR A 142 -29.35 5.71 9.23
C THR A 142 -28.72 7.10 9.34
N VAL A 143 -27.49 7.24 8.85
CA VAL A 143 -26.82 8.54 8.72
C VAL A 143 -27.71 9.41 7.84
N THR A 144 -28.48 10.30 8.46
CA THR A 144 -29.35 11.23 7.75
C THR A 144 -28.54 12.45 7.41
N LEU A 145 -28.09 12.52 6.17
CA LEU A 145 -27.45 13.71 5.63
C LEU A 145 -28.46 14.85 5.62
N ASP A 146 -28.12 15.93 6.32
CA ASP A 146 -28.86 17.18 6.26
C ASP A 146 -28.57 17.85 4.92
N ALA A 147 -29.50 17.68 3.97
CA ALA A 147 -29.37 18.20 2.61
C ALA A 147 -29.19 19.73 2.57
N ALA A 148 -29.65 20.46 3.58
CA ALA A 148 -29.44 21.91 3.67
C ALA A 148 -28.00 22.26 4.07
N ARG A 149 -27.36 21.44 4.92
CA ARG A 149 -25.93 21.59 5.23
C ARG A 149 -25.05 21.18 4.06
N VAL A 150 -25.39 20.11 3.34
CA VAL A 150 -24.65 19.68 2.15
C VAL A 150 -24.70 20.77 1.07
N SER A 151 -25.88 21.35 0.81
CA SER A 151 -26.00 22.42 -0.18
C SER A 151 -25.26 23.70 0.23
N ALA A 152 -25.25 24.03 1.53
CA ALA A 152 -24.47 25.15 2.05
C ALA A 152 -22.96 24.93 1.90
N VAL A 153 -22.46 23.73 2.22
CA VAL A 153 -21.05 23.37 2.05
C VAL A 153 -20.65 23.37 0.57
N MET A 154 -21.48 22.81 -0.31
CA MET A 154 -21.23 22.84 -1.76
C MET A 154 -21.22 24.27 -2.31
N ALA A 155 -22.12 25.15 -1.84
CA ALA A 155 -22.13 26.55 -2.23
C ALA A 155 -20.85 27.28 -1.76
N ASP A 156 -20.35 26.94 -0.57
CA ASP A 156 -19.10 27.51 -0.06
C ASP A 156 -17.89 26.98 -0.83
N THR A 157 -17.86 25.69 -1.22
CA THR A 157 -16.85 25.14 -2.13
C THR A 157 -16.87 25.86 -3.48
N VAL A 158 -18.03 26.09 -4.09
CA VAL A 158 -18.15 26.82 -5.36
C VAL A 158 -17.64 28.25 -5.22
N ARG A 159 -17.97 28.92 -4.11
CA ARG A 159 -17.51 30.29 -3.84
C ARG A 159 -16.00 30.36 -3.62
N VAL A 160 -15.42 29.40 -2.91
CA VAL A 160 -13.97 29.31 -2.71
C VAL A 160 -13.27 28.96 -4.02
N SER A 161 -13.82 28.05 -4.84
CA SER A 161 -13.30 27.74 -6.17
C SER A 161 -13.38 28.94 -7.12
N GLN A 162 -14.43 29.77 -7.04
CA GLN A 162 -14.52 31.02 -7.80
C GLN A 162 -13.49 32.04 -7.33
N VAL A 163 -13.31 32.21 -6.02
CA VAL A 163 -12.30 33.14 -5.49
C VAL A 163 -10.89 32.66 -5.82
N LEU A 164 -10.59 31.37 -5.73
CA LEU A 164 -9.31 30.80 -6.17
C LEU A 164 -9.17 30.95 -7.68
N GLY A 165 -10.21 30.67 -8.47
CA GLY A 165 -10.24 30.90 -9.91
C GLY A 165 -9.92 32.34 -10.26
N ASP A 166 -10.51 33.32 -9.57
CA ASP A 166 -10.25 34.75 -9.77
C ASP A 166 -8.82 35.14 -9.31
N ILE A 167 -8.30 34.52 -8.23
CA ILE A 167 -6.93 34.75 -7.73
C ILE A 167 -5.88 34.15 -8.69
N PHE A 168 -6.17 33.01 -9.32
CA PHE A 168 -5.27 32.35 -10.27
C PHE A 168 -5.47 32.83 -11.71
N ALA A 169 -6.62 33.44 -12.05
CA ALA A 169 -6.88 34.03 -13.36
C ALA A 169 -6.07 35.32 -13.62
N ASP A 170 -5.68 36.05 -12.58
CA ASP A 170 -4.79 37.24 -12.69
C ASP A 170 -3.29 36.87 -12.78
N GLY A 171 -2.98 35.60 -13.04
CA GLY A 171 -1.62 35.10 -13.34
C GLY A 171 -1.50 34.34 -14.66
N GLU A 172 -2.59 34.10 -15.39
CA GLU A 172 -2.59 33.49 -16.73
C GLU A 172 -2.67 34.58 -17.81
N THR A 173 -1.67 35.45 -17.82
CA THR A 173 -1.18 36.06 -19.07
C THR A 173 0.33 35.87 -19.14
N ASP A 174 0.75 34.62 -18.96
CA ASP A 174 1.73 34.05 -19.86
C ASP A 174 0.92 33.10 -20.75
N ASP A 175 0.23 33.66 -21.76
CA ASP A 175 0.50 33.24 -23.14
C ASP A 175 2.02 33.00 -23.37
N GLU A 176 2.57 31.96 -22.75
CA GLU A 176 3.52 31.14 -23.47
C GLU A 176 2.69 30.57 -24.62
N GLU A 177 2.73 31.29 -25.74
CA GLU A 177 2.52 30.74 -27.05
C GLU A 177 3.20 29.37 -27.04
N ILE A 178 2.39 28.31 -26.85
CA ILE A 178 2.73 26.99 -27.35
C ILE A 178 2.92 27.27 -28.82
N LEU A 179 4.18 27.49 -29.20
CA LEU A 179 4.62 27.40 -30.56
C LEU A 179 4.23 25.99 -30.96
N ASP A 180 3.04 25.88 -31.55
CA ASP A 180 2.67 24.80 -32.42
C ASP A 180 3.65 24.88 -33.59
N ASP A 181 4.87 24.42 -33.33
CA ASP A 181 5.82 24.07 -34.35
C ASP A 181 5.28 22.77 -34.94
N THR A 182 4.21 22.92 -35.72
CA THR A 182 3.68 21.91 -36.60
C THR A 182 4.71 21.70 -37.73
N GLU A 183 5.89 21.21 -37.36
CA GLU A 183 6.68 20.43 -38.29
C GLU A 183 5.93 19.11 -38.54
N PRO A 184 5.98 18.57 -39.76
CA PRO A 184 5.15 17.44 -40.13
C PRO A 184 5.49 16.24 -39.26
N ASP A 185 4.54 15.90 -38.39
CA ASP A 185 4.42 14.64 -37.67
C ASP A 185 4.62 13.47 -38.65
N SER A 186 5.84 12.94 -38.70
CA SER A 186 6.16 11.80 -39.53
C SER A 186 5.98 10.47 -38.79
N ASP A 187 5.67 10.48 -37.49
CA ASP A 187 5.64 9.26 -36.68
C ASP A 187 4.43 9.15 -35.75
N LYS A 188 3.27 8.91 -36.37
CA LYS A 188 1.98 8.62 -35.73
C LYS A 188 1.97 7.42 -34.77
N ARG A 189 3.06 6.66 -34.71
CA ARG A 189 3.22 5.48 -33.87
C ARG A 189 3.20 5.80 -32.38
N PHE A 190 3.66 7.01 -32.02
CA PHE A 190 3.78 7.46 -30.64
C PHE A 190 2.80 8.58 -30.31
N GLY A 191 1.55 8.46 -30.79
CA GLY A 191 0.52 9.49 -30.57
C GLY A 191 0.27 9.73 -29.08
N GLY A 192 0.38 10.99 -28.64
CA GLY A 192 0.20 11.38 -27.22
C GLY A 192 1.49 11.74 -26.49
N LEU A 193 2.65 11.25 -26.95
CA LEU A 193 3.95 11.74 -26.49
C LEU A 193 4.29 13.07 -27.16
N ASP A 194 4.99 13.96 -26.48
CA ASP A 194 5.52 15.19 -27.07
C ASP A 194 6.70 14.92 -28.04
N ALA A 195 7.13 15.93 -28.79
CA ALA A 195 8.19 15.78 -29.78
C ALA A 195 9.52 15.22 -29.23
N PRO A 196 10.09 15.72 -28.11
CA PRO A 196 11.36 15.20 -27.59
C PRO A 196 11.22 13.76 -27.06
N HIS A 197 10.14 13.41 -26.35
CA HIS A 197 9.95 12.04 -25.86
C HIS A 197 9.70 11.05 -27.00
N ARG A 198 8.98 11.47 -28.06
CA ARG A 198 8.82 10.64 -29.28
C ARG A 198 10.15 10.36 -29.97
N ALA A 199 11.03 11.35 -30.07
CA ALA A 199 12.33 11.19 -30.71
C ALA A 199 13.21 10.18 -29.94
N VAL A 200 13.25 10.30 -28.61
CA VAL A 200 13.93 9.34 -27.74
C VAL A 200 13.33 7.93 -27.89
N ALA A 201 12.01 7.80 -27.82
CA ALA A 201 11.33 6.50 -27.96
C ALA A 201 11.59 5.84 -29.33
N ALA A 202 11.55 6.61 -30.42
CA ALA A 202 11.79 6.13 -31.78
C ALA A 202 13.22 5.58 -31.96
N VAL A 203 14.20 6.15 -31.28
CA VAL A 203 15.58 5.65 -31.28
C VAL A 203 15.70 4.41 -30.39
N LEU A 204 15.11 4.41 -29.19
CA LEU A 204 15.20 3.30 -28.25
C LEU A 204 14.65 1.99 -28.83
N ILE A 205 13.54 2.02 -29.57
CA ILE A 205 12.94 0.81 -30.18
C ILE A 205 13.81 0.15 -31.27
N THR A 206 14.88 0.80 -31.72
CA THR A 206 15.78 0.24 -32.75
C THR A 206 16.73 -0.83 -32.22
N ARG A 207 16.92 -0.91 -30.90
CA ARG A 207 17.81 -1.88 -30.25
C ARG A 207 17.14 -2.43 -29.01
N HIS A 208 17.39 -3.72 -28.74
CA HIS A 208 16.83 -4.39 -27.57
C HIS A 208 17.52 -4.04 -26.25
N GLN A 209 18.74 -3.51 -26.29
CA GLN A 209 19.51 -3.23 -25.08
C GLN A 209 20.34 -1.96 -25.24
N TRP A 210 20.36 -1.18 -24.17
CA TRP A 210 21.06 0.10 -24.07
C TRP A 210 21.78 0.21 -22.74
N THR A 211 22.96 0.84 -22.75
CA THR A 211 23.68 1.18 -21.53
C THR A 211 23.16 2.48 -20.92
N GLU A 212 23.44 2.71 -19.64
CA GLU A 212 23.06 3.95 -18.95
C GLU A 212 23.66 5.19 -19.62
N GLU A 213 24.91 5.09 -20.07
CA GLU A 213 25.63 6.17 -20.75
C GLU A 213 25.00 6.52 -22.11
N GLU A 214 24.53 5.52 -22.87
CA GLU A 214 23.90 5.73 -24.16
C GLU A 214 22.51 6.38 -24.02
N VAL A 215 21.71 5.94 -23.04
CA VAL A 215 20.40 6.55 -22.77
C VAL A 215 20.56 7.96 -22.20
N ALA A 216 21.56 8.19 -21.34
CA ALA A 216 21.88 9.52 -20.85
C ALA A 216 22.27 10.48 -21.98
N GLY A 217 23.09 10.03 -22.93
CA GLY A 217 23.44 10.83 -24.10
C GLY A 217 22.24 11.14 -24.99
N LEU A 218 21.33 10.18 -25.17
CA LEU A 218 20.11 10.36 -25.95
C LEU A 218 19.13 11.33 -25.29
N ALA A 219 18.96 11.25 -23.98
CA ALA A 219 18.12 12.18 -23.23
C ALA A 219 18.69 13.60 -23.25
N ASP A 220 20.01 13.76 -23.09
CA ASP A 220 20.70 15.06 -23.11
C ASP A 220 20.60 15.74 -24.49
N GLU A 221 20.69 14.99 -25.59
CA GLU A 221 20.49 15.51 -26.95
C GLU A 221 19.10 16.15 -27.13
N HIS A 222 18.09 15.62 -26.43
CA HIS A 222 16.72 16.11 -26.43
C HIS A 222 16.37 16.99 -25.22
N GLN A 223 17.35 17.41 -24.42
CA GLN A 223 17.18 18.24 -23.21
C GLN A 223 16.24 17.64 -22.15
N LEU A 224 16.18 16.31 -22.08
CA LEU A 224 15.35 15.58 -21.12
C LEU A 224 16.20 15.02 -19.97
N MET A 225 15.60 14.91 -18.78
CA MET A 225 16.15 14.10 -17.71
C MET A 225 15.91 12.62 -18.00
N VAL A 226 16.92 11.78 -17.79
CA VAL A 226 16.87 10.34 -18.09
C VAL A 226 15.67 9.65 -17.43
N ASP A 227 15.57 9.76 -16.11
CA ASP A 227 14.51 9.09 -15.35
C ASP A 227 13.11 9.59 -15.76
N GLY A 228 12.95 10.91 -15.95
CA GLY A 228 11.68 11.50 -16.37
C GLY A 228 11.29 11.14 -17.80
N ALA A 229 12.26 11.02 -18.70
CA ALA A 229 12.03 10.59 -20.08
C ALA A 229 11.55 9.13 -20.13
N LEU A 230 12.22 8.25 -19.39
CA LEU A 230 11.87 6.84 -19.31
C LEU A 230 10.53 6.62 -18.63
N GLU A 231 10.23 7.36 -17.56
CA GLU A 231 8.92 7.33 -16.89
C GLU A 231 7.81 7.75 -17.86
N THR A 232 7.96 8.87 -18.56
CA THR A 232 6.96 9.36 -19.52
C THR A 232 6.73 8.38 -20.67
N ILE A 233 7.80 7.77 -21.20
CA ILE A 233 7.71 6.77 -22.28
C ILE A 233 7.05 5.48 -21.79
N ASN A 234 7.40 5.01 -20.58
CA ASN A 234 6.81 3.81 -20.01
C ASN A 234 5.35 4.00 -19.64
N GLU A 235 4.97 5.16 -19.07
CA GLU A 235 3.57 5.49 -18.77
C GLU A 235 2.74 5.47 -20.06
N TRP A 236 3.23 6.12 -21.12
CA TRP A 236 2.59 6.07 -22.44
C TRP A 236 2.44 4.63 -22.96
N ALA A 237 3.47 3.80 -22.81
CA ALA A 237 3.43 2.40 -23.23
C ALA A 237 2.43 1.58 -22.41
N PHE A 238 2.33 1.80 -21.11
CA PHE A 238 1.31 1.17 -20.27
C PHE A 238 -0.10 1.55 -20.70
N GLU A 239 -0.35 2.83 -20.98
CA GLU A 239 -1.68 3.31 -21.38
C GLU A 239 -2.11 2.76 -22.76
N ASN A 240 -1.18 2.67 -23.71
CA ASN A 240 -1.51 2.35 -25.11
C ASN A 240 -1.26 0.88 -25.48
N LEU A 241 -0.26 0.24 -24.89
CA LEU A 241 0.21 -1.11 -25.21
C LEU A 241 0.01 -2.10 -24.05
N GLY A 242 -0.30 -1.60 -22.85
CA GLY A 242 -0.65 -2.44 -21.69
C GLY A 242 0.54 -3.00 -20.91
N ASP A 243 1.78 -2.61 -21.23
CA ASP A 243 2.99 -3.02 -20.50
C ASP A 243 4.13 -2.00 -20.71
N ALA A 244 5.18 -2.09 -19.90
CA ALA A 244 6.34 -1.20 -19.99
C ALA A 244 7.12 -1.43 -21.31
N LEU A 245 7.50 -0.34 -21.98
CA LEU A 245 8.36 -0.43 -23.16
C LEU A 245 9.82 -0.69 -22.79
N ILE A 246 10.26 -0.19 -21.63
CA ILE A 246 11.65 -0.20 -21.19
C ILE A 246 11.72 -0.70 -19.74
N GLU A 247 12.51 -1.74 -19.53
CA GLU A 247 12.76 -2.32 -18.21
C GLU A 247 14.21 -2.00 -17.76
N GLN A 248 14.37 -1.57 -16.51
CA GLN A 248 15.68 -1.27 -15.94
C GLN A 248 16.17 -2.47 -15.11
N TYR A 249 17.19 -3.17 -15.62
CA TYR A 249 17.82 -4.31 -14.94
C TYR A 249 19.34 -4.16 -14.90
N ASP A 250 20.05 -4.59 -15.95
CA ASP A 250 21.49 -4.39 -16.15
C ASP A 250 21.66 -3.48 -17.37
N GLY A 251 21.42 -2.19 -17.16
CA GLY A 251 21.10 -1.22 -18.21
C GLY A 251 19.60 -1.17 -18.52
N TYR A 252 19.27 -0.77 -19.74
CA TYR A 252 17.89 -0.63 -20.21
C TYR A 252 17.58 -1.66 -21.29
N GLU A 253 16.58 -2.50 -21.03
CA GLU A 253 16.08 -3.51 -21.98
C GLU A 253 14.76 -3.05 -22.58
N VAL A 254 14.66 -3.09 -23.92
CA VAL A 254 13.46 -2.69 -24.64
C VAL A 254 12.63 -3.94 -24.97
N ASN A 255 11.37 -3.91 -24.56
CA ASN A 255 10.43 -5.00 -24.78
C ASN A 255 10.21 -5.22 -26.29
N GLY A 256 10.81 -6.29 -26.81
CA GLY A 256 10.82 -6.59 -28.24
C GLY A 256 9.45 -6.84 -28.85
N ALA A 257 8.49 -7.33 -28.06
CA ALA A 257 7.12 -7.56 -28.54
C ALA A 257 6.41 -6.22 -28.81
N LEU A 258 6.52 -5.28 -27.86
CA LEU A 258 5.96 -3.93 -27.99
C LEU A 258 6.69 -3.11 -29.06
N ALA A 259 8.03 -3.18 -29.09
CA ALA A 259 8.83 -2.51 -30.11
C ALA A 259 8.46 -2.97 -31.53
N GLN A 260 8.13 -4.26 -31.71
CA GLN A 260 7.71 -4.79 -33.00
C GLN A 260 6.30 -4.32 -33.41
N GLU A 261 5.39 -4.17 -32.46
CA GLU A 261 4.06 -3.56 -32.68
C GLU A 261 4.18 -2.09 -33.12
N LEU A 262 5.12 -1.35 -32.53
CA LEU A 262 5.48 0.01 -32.91
C LEU A 262 6.34 0.11 -34.18
N MET A 263 6.69 -1.00 -34.83
CA MET A 263 7.39 -0.98 -36.12
C MET A 263 6.46 -1.33 -37.30
N HIS A 264 5.20 -1.67 -37.03
CA HIS A 264 4.20 -2.10 -38.01
C HIS A 264 3.05 -1.08 -38.15
#